data_AF-A0A6C0KXS9-F1
#
_entry.id   AF-A0A6C0KXS9-F1
#
_cell.length_a   1.000
_cell.length_b   1.000
_cell.length_c   1.000
_cell.angle_alpha   90.00
_cell.angle_beta   90.00
_cell.angle_gamma   90.00
#
_symmetry.space_group_name_H-M   'P 1'
#
loop_
_entity.id
_entity.type
_entity.pdbx_description
1 polymer ?
#
loop_
_entity_poly.entity_id
_entity_poly.type
_entity_poly.pdbx_seq_one_letter_code
_entity_poly.pdbx_strand_id
1 'polypeptide(L)'
;MESKVPGCINELINTIKNELLLVTLNQEGGGDDDVSMEVVAEVSEAAEVAEGAETVTKKKPSHSISSTIVYVLKKYRFWPALQVKKFFANKNLILLHNTYKRMDVRHFQKLYDQCRSIVLDFSAPEGENIVVTYTHSIPDRISDTDYKKVMKDTDIIESSYEGTVVTVYYYKGIWYFGTTSCPTIDSSRYFHPTKTHGTMLDEVIANITDAPSVPTTKEESMTMRQAFANSTFDTEKAYAFILVHHQNSHVMNYTSTLGENYMKLVHIVTRSRTSYVDDDLTHQPFSGMKIIYPTKFATPDIAIQYLYTAPDAYGFIVRTNEGKMLKVSIDSIVQKEDHDIGNPNPWYNMLHVYMKQKATYKINDYIKEFDVKLTLPKSSRGIDMDPTYIIHTSIVTMRDFLLKFYNDTTTFDMDTQRYTINKEADAKYAPIIRFHLVQLRNIQVTRHKHAVINDKTVYIYLCRSQTIKNLRMLIKYFATTWIEGPKLNGIPYRAAESLVELNKLLD
;
A
#
# COMPACT_ATOMS: atom_id res chain seq x y z
N MET A 1 -11.78 31.63 -2.67
CA MET A 1 -11.56 30.51 -3.62
C MET A 1 -11.64 29.23 -2.81
N GLU A 2 -12.73 28.48 -2.91
CA GLU A 2 -12.82 27.16 -2.26
C GLU A 2 -11.75 26.25 -2.87
N SER A 3 -10.87 25.70 -2.03
CA SER A 3 -9.87 24.73 -2.49
C SER A 3 -10.61 23.48 -2.99
N LYS A 4 -10.33 23.06 -4.23
CA LYS A 4 -10.87 21.82 -4.81
C LYS A 4 -10.16 20.57 -4.27
N VAL A 5 -9.81 20.56 -2.98
CA VAL A 5 -9.44 19.33 -2.29
C VAL A 5 -10.73 18.53 -2.10
N PRO A 6 -10.74 17.21 -2.42
CA PRO A 6 -11.94 16.41 -2.25
C PRO A 6 -12.54 16.51 -0.83
N GLY A 7 -13.86 16.67 -0.74
CA GLY A 7 -14.55 17.01 0.52
C GLY A 7 -14.23 16.09 1.71
N CYS A 8 -14.16 14.77 1.52
CA CYS A 8 -13.81 13.87 2.62
C CYS A 8 -12.33 13.92 3.04
N ILE A 9 -11.42 14.36 2.17
CA ILE A 9 -10.04 14.67 2.58
C ILE A 9 -10.06 15.90 3.48
N ASN A 10 -10.79 16.95 3.12
CA ASN A 10 -10.93 18.15 3.96
C ASN A 10 -11.54 17.82 5.33
N GLU A 11 -12.57 16.97 5.39
CA GLU A 11 -13.17 16.50 6.65
C GLU A 11 -12.15 15.77 7.53
N LEU A 12 -11.38 14.84 6.96
CA LEU A 12 -10.30 14.14 7.68
C LEU A 12 -9.24 15.13 8.19
N ILE A 13 -8.82 16.08 7.35
CA ILE A 13 -7.85 17.11 7.73
C ILE A 13 -8.37 17.97 8.88
N ASN A 14 -9.62 18.41 8.83
CA ASN A 14 -10.24 19.21 9.89
C ASN A 14 -10.32 18.41 11.19
N THR A 15 -10.65 17.11 11.10
CA THR A 15 -10.65 16.21 12.25
C THR A 15 -9.26 16.09 12.87
N ILE A 16 -8.22 15.96 12.03
CA ILE A 16 -6.82 15.91 12.49
C ILE A 16 -6.44 17.25 13.17
N LYS A 17 -6.78 18.38 12.56
CA LYS A 17 -6.49 19.72 13.13
C LYS A 17 -7.17 19.91 14.50
N ASN A 18 -8.43 19.51 14.63
CA ASN A 18 -9.17 19.62 15.89
C ASN A 18 -8.54 18.77 16.99
N GLU A 19 -8.13 17.53 16.69
CA GLU A 19 -7.49 16.66 17.68
C GLU A 19 -6.08 17.16 18.05
N LEU A 20 -5.33 17.73 17.09
CA LEU A 20 -4.06 18.39 17.39
C LEU A 20 -4.25 19.57 18.35
N LEU A 21 -5.27 20.40 18.13
CA LEU A 21 -5.58 21.55 18.99
C LEU A 21 -5.95 21.12 20.41
N LEU A 22 -6.75 20.06 20.56
CA LEU A 22 -7.07 19.48 21.88
C LEU A 22 -5.83 18.96 22.61
N VAL A 23 -4.89 18.32 21.90
CA VAL A 23 -3.62 17.87 22.47
C VAL A 23 -2.76 19.05 22.94
N THR A 24 -2.68 20.12 22.16
CA THR A 24 -1.91 21.33 22.51
C THR A 24 -2.51 22.03 23.73
N LEU A 25 -3.83 22.21 23.79
CA LEU A 25 -4.50 22.85 24.93
C LEU A 25 -4.31 22.06 26.24
N ASN A 26 -4.34 20.73 26.18
CA ASN A 26 -4.10 19.87 27.34
C ASN A 26 -2.63 19.88 27.81
N GLN A 27 -1.70 20.32 26.98
CA GLN A 27 -0.29 20.50 27.37
C GLN A 27 -0.02 21.87 28.00
N GLU A 28 -0.82 22.88 27.67
CA GLU A 28 -0.71 24.24 28.23
C GLU A 28 -1.52 24.42 29.52
N GLY A 29 -2.60 23.63 29.70
CA GLY A 29 -3.39 23.57 30.93
C GLY A 29 -2.84 22.59 31.96
N GLY A 30 -1.74 22.93 32.63
CA GLY A 30 -1.28 22.18 33.80
C GLY A 30 -2.25 22.31 34.98
N GLY A 31 -3.14 21.33 35.13
CA GLY A 31 -4.01 21.15 36.29
C GLY A 31 -4.21 19.65 36.57
N ASP A 32 -3.98 19.26 37.83
CA ASP A 32 -3.96 17.90 38.39
C ASP A 32 -5.32 17.16 38.35
N ASP A 33 -5.97 17.08 37.20
CA ASP A 33 -7.16 16.23 37.04
C ASP A 33 -6.85 14.95 36.25
N ASP A 34 -6.69 13.90 37.03
CA ASP A 34 -6.47 12.50 36.68
C ASP A 34 -7.64 11.95 35.82
N VAL A 35 -7.63 12.24 34.52
CA VAL A 35 -8.63 11.72 33.56
C VAL A 35 -7.96 10.74 32.58
N SER A 36 -7.94 9.47 32.99
CA SER A 36 -8.05 8.26 32.16
C SER A 36 -7.45 8.28 30.73
N MET A 37 -6.14 8.54 30.59
CA MET A 37 -5.40 8.39 29.31
C MET A 37 -4.42 7.21 29.27
N GLU A 38 -4.35 6.37 30.32
CA GLU A 38 -3.34 5.30 30.43
C GLU A 38 -3.50 4.14 29.45
N VAL A 39 -4.71 3.85 28.96
CA VAL A 39 -4.95 2.67 28.10
C VAL A 39 -4.42 2.86 26.66
N VAL A 40 -4.16 4.11 26.25
CA VAL A 40 -3.87 4.45 24.84
C VAL A 40 -2.37 4.67 24.59
N ALA A 41 -1.61 5.06 25.62
CA ALA A 41 -0.15 5.25 25.55
C ALA A 41 0.60 3.95 25.17
N GLU A 42 0.17 2.79 25.69
CA GLU A 42 0.79 1.49 25.38
C GLU A 42 0.59 1.03 23.92
N VAL A 43 -0.46 1.52 23.24
CA VAL A 43 -0.76 1.18 21.84
C VAL A 43 0.03 2.06 20.86
N SER A 44 0.58 3.18 21.34
CA SER A 44 1.51 4.05 20.59
C SER A 44 2.90 3.42 20.55
N GLU A 45 3.43 2.97 21.69
CA GLU A 45 4.72 2.28 21.80
C GLU A 45 4.75 0.97 20.98
N ALA A 46 3.65 0.22 21.01
CA ALA A 46 3.48 -1.01 20.23
C ALA A 46 3.62 -0.82 18.70
N ALA A 47 3.33 0.38 18.18
CA ALA A 47 3.40 0.70 16.76
C ALA A 47 4.80 1.20 16.33
N GLU A 48 5.52 1.90 17.20
CA GLU A 48 6.90 2.34 16.92
C GLU A 48 7.89 1.17 16.97
N VAL A 49 7.70 0.20 17.86
CA VAL A 49 8.53 -1.03 17.94
C VAL A 49 8.39 -1.91 16.67
N ALA A 50 7.31 -1.75 15.90
CA ALA A 50 7.11 -2.48 14.64
C ALA A 50 7.89 -1.88 13.44
N GLU A 51 8.50 -0.70 13.58
CA GLU A 51 9.23 0.00 12.49
C GLU A 51 10.74 0.17 12.72
N GLY A 52 11.32 -0.35 13.81
CA GLY A 52 12.77 -0.35 13.97
C GLY A 52 13.21 -1.05 15.25
N ALA A 53 14.07 -2.05 15.13
CA ALA A 53 14.72 -2.67 16.26
C ALA A 53 15.89 -1.78 16.71
N GLU A 54 15.64 -0.86 17.64
CA GLU A 54 16.68 -0.26 18.49
C GLU A 54 16.11 0.00 19.90
N THR A 55 16.93 -0.26 20.91
CA THR A 55 16.62 -0.26 22.34
C THR A 55 16.03 1.07 22.82
N VAL A 56 14.77 1.03 23.30
CA VAL A 56 14.08 2.18 23.91
C VAL A 56 14.53 2.35 25.35
N THR A 57 15.31 3.39 25.62
CA THR A 57 15.41 3.98 26.96
C THR A 57 14.19 4.89 27.18
N LYS A 58 13.49 4.70 28.31
CA LYS A 58 12.28 5.44 28.66
C LYS A 58 12.52 6.96 28.64
N LYS A 59 12.04 7.64 27.61
CA LYS A 59 11.86 9.10 27.55
C LYS A 59 10.35 9.40 27.45
N LYS A 60 9.88 10.42 28.17
CA LYS A 60 8.51 10.95 28.06
C LYS A 60 8.15 11.16 26.57
N PRO A 61 6.97 10.73 26.09
CA PRO A 61 6.63 10.81 24.68
C PRO A 61 6.41 12.26 24.28
N SER A 62 7.34 12.84 23.52
CA SER A 62 7.05 14.07 22.79
C SER A 62 5.99 13.74 21.75
N HIS A 63 4.82 14.36 21.85
CA HIS A 63 3.69 14.09 20.95
C HIS A 63 4.01 14.60 19.54
N SER A 64 4.42 13.70 18.66
CA SER A 64 4.69 14.03 17.26
C SER A 64 3.39 14.11 16.45
N ILE A 65 3.31 15.02 15.48
CA ILE A 65 2.16 15.18 14.56
C ILE A 65 1.73 13.83 13.95
N SER A 66 2.70 13.04 13.52
CA SER A 66 2.45 11.69 12.99
C SER A 66 1.76 10.77 13.99
N SER A 67 2.11 10.84 15.28
CA SER A 67 1.47 10.04 16.32
C SER A 67 0.01 10.47 16.50
N THR A 68 -0.28 11.77 16.42
CA THR A 68 -1.66 12.29 16.47
C THR A 68 -2.47 11.83 15.26
N ILE A 69 -1.90 11.85 14.05
CA ILE A 69 -2.62 11.35 12.87
C ILE A 69 -2.89 9.85 13.01
N VAL A 70 -1.90 9.06 13.45
CA VAL A 70 -2.12 7.63 13.71
C VAL A 70 -3.23 7.42 14.76
N TYR A 71 -3.27 8.25 15.80
CA TYR A 71 -4.35 8.24 16.78
C TYR A 71 -5.71 8.51 16.16
N VAL A 72 -5.85 9.55 15.33
CA VAL A 72 -7.09 9.87 14.60
C VAL A 72 -7.50 8.69 13.72
N LEU A 73 -6.57 8.14 12.92
CA LEU A 73 -6.86 7.01 12.04
C LEU A 73 -7.29 5.77 12.83
N LYS A 74 -6.75 5.55 14.04
CA LYS A 74 -7.18 4.46 14.94
C LYS A 74 -8.55 4.75 15.56
N LYS A 75 -8.78 5.97 16.07
CA LYS A 75 -10.04 6.42 16.69
C LYS A 75 -11.23 6.25 15.74
N TYR A 76 -11.05 6.65 14.48
CA TYR A 76 -12.08 6.53 13.43
C TYR A 76 -12.01 5.24 12.62
N ARG A 77 -11.17 4.27 13.02
CA ARG A 77 -11.07 2.93 12.42
C ARG A 77 -10.68 2.91 10.93
N PHE A 78 -9.97 3.94 10.48
CA PHE A 78 -9.37 3.98 9.14
C PHE A 78 -8.05 3.20 9.10
N TRP A 79 -7.35 3.07 10.21
CA TRP A 79 -6.16 2.24 10.32
C TRP A 79 -6.54 0.75 10.49
N PRO A 80 -5.85 -0.20 9.80
CA PRO A 80 -4.61 -0.05 9.03
C PRO A 80 -4.81 0.17 7.52
N ALA A 81 -6.03 0.51 7.07
CA ALA A 81 -6.29 0.72 5.65
C ALA A 81 -5.65 2.02 5.13
N LEU A 82 -5.67 3.07 5.95
CA LEU A 82 -4.92 4.30 5.77
C LEU A 82 -3.68 4.30 6.68
N GLN A 83 -2.56 4.74 6.15
CA GLN A 83 -1.25 4.74 6.80
C GLN A 83 -0.54 6.07 6.59
N VAL A 84 0.37 6.39 7.51
CA VAL A 84 1.22 7.57 7.43
C VAL A 84 2.68 7.16 7.31
N LYS A 85 3.45 7.91 6.52
CA LYS A 85 4.91 7.81 6.46
C LYS A 85 5.55 9.18 6.61
N LYS A 86 6.59 9.24 7.44
CA LYS A 86 7.39 10.44 7.68
C LYS A 86 8.38 10.66 6.53
N PHE A 87 8.63 11.92 6.19
CA PHE A 87 9.77 12.27 5.34
C PHE A 87 11.02 12.38 6.22
N PHE A 88 12.07 11.60 5.91
CA PHE A 88 13.29 11.55 6.73
C PHE A 88 13.94 12.93 6.90
N ALA A 89 14.01 13.71 5.82
CA ALA A 89 14.61 15.04 5.81
C ALA A 89 13.66 16.17 6.25
N ASN A 90 12.36 15.90 6.43
CA ASN A 90 11.39 16.93 6.80
C ASN A 90 10.29 16.36 7.70
N LYS A 91 10.42 16.60 9.02
CA LYS A 91 9.50 16.06 10.03
C LYS A 91 8.09 16.66 9.98
N ASN A 92 7.91 17.79 9.29
CA ASN A 92 6.61 18.45 9.15
C ASN A 92 5.81 17.92 7.95
N LEU A 93 6.49 17.23 7.02
CA LEU A 93 5.84 16.57 5.90
C LEU A 93 5.44 15.14 6.27
N ILE A 94 4.22 14.79 5.89
CA ILE A 94 3.65 13.46 6.11
C ILE A 94 3.00 13.00 4.81
N LEU A 95 3.31 11.76 4.42
CA LEU A 95 2.58 11.06 3.37
C LEU A 95 1.44 10.28 4.01
N LEU A 96 0.20 10.67 3.74
CA LEU A 96 -0.99 9.87 4.02
C LEU A 96 -1.34 9.06 2.76
N HIS A 97 -1.37 7.74 2.89
CA HIS A 97 -1.67 6.85 1.77
C HIS A 97 -2.54 5.68 2.20
N ASN A 98 -3.24 5.10 1.23
CA ASN A 98 -3.99 3.87 1.42
C ASN A 98 -3.08 2.67 1.17
N THR A 99 -3.52 1.50 1.63
CA THR A 99 -2.77 0.24 1.51
C THR A 99 -3.08 -0.55 0.24
N TYR A 100 -3.85 0.04 -0.68
CA TYR A 100 -4.31 -0.52 -1.98
C TYR A 100 -5.07 -1.87 -1.89
N LYS A 101 -6.09 -2.07 -2.73
CA LYS A 101 -6.81 -3.36 -2.90
C LYS A 101 -7.37 -4.00 -1.60
N ARG A 102 -7.90 -3.22 -0.65
CA ARG A 102 -8.61 -3.77 0.52
C ARG A 102 -10.11 -3.93 0.27
N MET A 103 -10.68 -5.04 0.75
CA MET A 103 -12.14 -5.31 0.64
C MET A 103 -12.94 -4.90 1.88
N ASP A 104 -12.27 -4.62 2.99
CA ASP A 104 -12.88 -4.35 4.29
C ASP A 104 -13.08 -2.85 4.59
N VAL A 105 -13.00 -2.00 3.56
CA VAL A 105 -13.07 -0.53 3.67
C VAL A 105 -14.41 0.07 3.24
N ARG A 106 -15.43 -0.77 3.01
CA ARG A 106 -16.76 -0.34 2.48
C ARG A 106 -17.38 0.85 3.21
N HIS A 107 -17.21 0.94 4.54
CA HIS A 107 -17.79 2.00 5.36
C HIS A 107 -17.12 3.37 5.20
N PHE A 108 -15.94 3.44 4.56
CA PHE A 108 -15.22 4.68 4.24
C PHE A 108 -14.59 4.62 2.84
N GLN A 109 -15.19 3.87 1.91
CA GLN A 109 -14.65 3.57 0.58
C GLN A 109 -14.22 4.84 -0.17
N LYS A 110 -15.09 5.87 -0.16
CA LYS A 110 -14.83 7.17 -0.81
C LYS A 110 -13.55 7.83 -0.28
N LEU A 111 -13.36 7.87 1.03
CA LEU A 111 -12.14 8.41 1.65
C LEU A 111 -10.93 7.54 1.30
N TYR A 112 -11.07 6.22 1.40
CA TYR A 112 -10.01 5.27 1.08
C TYR A 112 -9.49 5.46 -0.36
N ASP A 113 -10.38 5.56 -1.34
CA ASP A 113 -10.01 5.68 -2.76
C ASP A 113 -9.37 7.05 -3.08
N GLN A 114 -9.77 8.11 -2.38
CA GLN A 114 -9.19 9.44 -2.52
C GLN A 114 -7.84 9.58 -1.81
N CYS A 115 -7.63 8.88 -0.70
CA CYS A 115 -6.36 8.83 0.02
C CYS A 115 -5.33 7.89 -0.63
N ARG A 116 -5.25 7.86 -1.97
CA ARG A 116 -4.24 7.05 -2.67
C ARG A 116 -2.82 7.47 -2.31
N SER A 117 -2.54 8.76 -2.34
CA SER A 117 -1.27 9.37 -1.93
C SER A 117 -1.46 10.88 -1.74
N ILE A 118 -1.34 11.37 -0.51
CA ILE A 118 -1.51 12.78 -0.15
C ILE A 118 -0.32 13.23 0.68
N VAL A 119 0.34 14.30 0.26
CA VAL A 119 1.42 14.93 1.01
C VAL A 119 0.84 16.10 1.80
N LEU A 120 1.02 16.06 3.12
CA LEU A 120 0.51 17.05 4.07
C LEU A 120 1.69 17.79 4.71
N ASP A 121 1.57 19.11 4.83
CA ASP A 121 2.48 20.00 5.55
C ASP A 121 1.81 20.56 6.80
N PHE A 122 2.23 20.06 7.96
CA PHE A 122 1.73 20.51 9.26
C PHE A 122 2.51 21.70 9.83
N SER A 123 3.46 22.25 9.07
CA SER A 123 4.06 23.56 9.37
C SER A 123 3.38 24.72 8.65
N ALA A 124 2.32 24.46 7.87
CA ALA A 124 1.56 25.52 7.23
C ALA A 124 0.87 26.40 8.29
N PRO A 125 0.87 27.73 8.13
CA PRO A 125 0.16 28.65 9.02
C PRO A 125 -1.31 28.31 9.21
N GLU A 126 -1.89 28.77 10.32
CA GLU A 126 -3.32 28.62 10.57
C GLU A 126 -4.14 29.31 9.46
N GLY A 127 -5.20 28.64 8.99
CA GLY A 127 -5.99 29.09 7.84
C GLY A 127 -5.41 28.75 6.46
N GLU A 128 -4.14 28.31 6.37
CA GLU A 128 -3.55 27.86 5.12
C GLU A 128 -3.85 26.38 4.79
N ASN A 129 -3.71 26.06 3.51
CA ASN A 129 -3.92 24.72 3.01
C ASN A 129 -2.70 23.84 3.31
N ILE A 130 -2.93 22.78 4.09
CA ILE A 130 -1.86 21.83 4.46
C ILE A 130 -1.57 20.83 3.33
N VAL A 131 -2.39 20.74 2.28
CA VAL A 131 -2.18 19.78 1.19
C VAL A 131 -1.10 20.30 0.24
N VAL A 132 0.06 19.66 0.24
CA VAL A 132 1.16 20.04 -0.66
C VAL A 132 0.92 19.52 -2.08
N THR A 133 0.46 18.26 -2.18
CA THR A 133 0.09 17.60 -3.43
C THR A 133 -0.70 16.31 -3.12
N TYR A 134 -1.43 15.79 -4.11
CA TYR A 134 -2.07 14.49 -4.04
C TYR A 134 -2.15 13.85 -5.43
N THR A 135 -2.28 12.52 -5.50
CA THR A 135 -2.51 11.79 -6.75
C THR A 135 -4.01 11.62 -7.04
N HIS A 136 -4.39 11.26 -8.27
CA HIS A 136 -5.76 10.82 -8.54
C HIS A 136 -6.19 9.66 -7.65
N SER A 137 -7.51 9.50 -7.53
CA SER A 137 -8.12 8.31 -6.94
C SER A 137 -7.67 7.03 -7.64
N ILE A 138 -7.83 5.90 -6.97
CA ILE A 138 -7.62 4.60 -7.59
C ILE A 138 -8.66 4.45 -8.73
N PRO A 139 -8.25 4.14 -9.98
CA PRO A 139 -9.20 3.84 -11.04
C PRO A 139 -9.99 2.57 -10.72
N ASP A 140 -11.30 2.60 -10.99
CA ASP A 140 -12.13 1.41 -10.91
C ASP A 140 -11.76 0.47 -12.05
N ARG A 141 -11.47 -0.79 -11.71
CA ARG A 141 -11.13 -1.80 -12.71
C ARG A 141 -12.41 -2.39 -13.30
N ILE A 142 -12.45 -2.48 -14.63
CA ILE A 142 -13.56 -3.07 -15.38
C ILE A 142 -12.99 -3.88 -16.56
N SER A 143 -13.62 -4.99 -16.89
CA SER A 143 -13.24 -5.77 -18.09
C SER A 143 -13.61 -4.98 -19.36
N ASP A 144 -12.96 -5.28 -20.48
CA ASP A 144 -13.36 -4.71 -21.77
C ASP A 144 -14.81 -5.08 -22.12
N THR A 145 -15.24 -6.30 -21.77
CA THR A 145 -16.59 -6.81 -22.01
C THR A 145 -17.64 -6.05 -21.22
N ASP A 146 -17.34 -5.66 -19.98
CA ASP A 146 -18.24 -4.87 -19.16
C ASP A 146 -18.20 -3.39 -19.53
N TYR A 147 -17.04 -2.87 -19.90
CA TYR A 147 -16.92 -1.48 -20.36
C TYR A 147 -17.74 -1.24 -21.64
N LYS A 148 -17.74 -2.17 -22.60
CA LYS A 148 -18.60 -2.13 -23.80
C LYS A 148 -20.08 -1.87 -23.50
N LYS A 149 -20.57 -2.27 -22.33
CA LYS A 149 -21.98 -2.11 -21.92
C LYS A 149 -22.29 -0.71 -21.38
N VAL A 150 -21.27 0.05 -20.97
CA VAL A 150 -21.42 1.34 -20.27
C VAL A 150 -20.67 2.49 -20.93
N MET A 151 -19.88 2.20 -21.97
CA MET A 151 -19.07 3.19 -22.68
C MET A 151 -19.93 4.31 -23.28
N LYS A 152 -19.39 5.53 -23.29
CA LYS A 152 -20.03 6.70 -23.88
C LYS A 152 -19.09 7.37 -24.88
N ASP A 153 -19.63 7.94 -25.95
CA ASP A 153 -18.83 8.65 -26.96
C ASP A 153 -18.11 9.88 -26.42
N THR A 154 -18.57 10.40 -25.27
CA THR A 154 -17.95 11.54 -24.58
C THR A 154 -16.79 11.15 -23.67
N ASP A 155 -16.51 9.86 -23.51
CA ASP A 155 -15.44 9.39 -22.64
C ASP A 155 -14.06 9.81 -23.20
N ILE A 156 -13.18 10.29 -22.32
CA ILE A 156 -11.77 10.58 -22.69
C ILE A 156 -10.96 9.33 -22.41
N ILE A 157 -10.31 8.79 -23.45
CA ILE A 157 -9.68 7.46 -23.39
C ILE A 157 -8.21 7.55 -23.79
N GLU A 158 -7.35 7.02 -22.94
CA GLU A 158 -5.90 7.11 -23.09
C GLU A 158 -5.25 5.75 -22.81
N SER A 159 -4.22 5.36 -23.58
CA SER A 159 -3.49 4.12 -23.32
C SER A 159 -2.88 4.13 -21.91
N SER A 160 -2.82 2.95 -21.28
CA SER A 160 -2.23 2.79 -19.96
C SER A 160 -0.99 1.93 -20.06
N TYR A 161 0.01 2.25 -19.24
CA TYR A 161 1.25 1.49 -19.14
C TYR A 161 1.34 0.80 -17.77
N GLU A 162 1.87 -0.40 -17.78
CA GLU A 162 2.34 -1.09 -16.59
C GLU A 162 3.66 -0.44 -16.15
N GLY A 163 3.69 0.08 -14.93
CA GLY A 163 4.87 0.70 -14.36
C GLY A 163 4.58 1.34 -13.00
N THR A 164 5.54 2.11 -12.51
CA THR A 164 5.46 2.73 -11.19
C THR A 164 5.10 4.21 -11.31
N VAL A 165 4.04 4.65 -10.61
CA VAL A 165 3.72 6.09 -10.54
C VAL A 165 4.80 6.81 -9.73
N VAL A 166 5.48 7.76 -10.37
CA VAL A 166 6.42 8.68 -9.75
C VAL A 166 5.77 10.06 -9.65
N THR A 167 5.73 10.60 -8.44
CA THR A 167 5.22 11.96 -8.18
C THR A 167 6.37 12.91 -7.93
N VAL A 168 6.38 14.04 -8.64
CA VAL A 168 7.41 15.08 -8.56
C VAL A 168 6.76 16.41 -8.19
N TYR A 169 7.27 17.09 -7.17
CA TYR A 169 6.77 18.39 -6.76
C TYR A 169 7.85 19.19 -6.05
N TYR A 170 7.84 20.51 -6.23
CA TYR A 170 8.75 21.42 -5.54
C TYR A 170 8.16 21.80 -4.18
N TYR A 171 8.96 21.90 -3.13
CA TYR A 171 8.47 22.37 -1.84
C TYR A 171 9.63 22.93 -1.01
N LYS A 172 9.47 24.18 -0.52
CA LYS A 172 10.45 24.89 0.32
C LYS A 172 11.91 24.76 -0.16
N GLY A 173 12.15 25.01 -1.45
CA GLY A 173 13.52 25.04 -1.99
C GLY A 173 13.98 23.74 -2.68
N ILE A 174 13.24 22.64 -2.55
CA ILE A 174 13.72 21.31 -2.95
C ILE A 174 12.65 20.56 -3.75
N TRP A 175 13.06 19.85 -4.80
CA TRP A 175 12.20 18.89 -5.51
C TRP A 175 12.13 17.56 -4.78
N TYR A 176 10.90 17.07 -4.57
CA TYR A 176 10.63 15.78 -3.96
C TYR A 176 10.24 14.77 -5.04
N PHE A 177 10.76 13.55 -4.90
CA PHE A 177 10.48 12.42 -5.79
C PHE A 177 9.96 11.27 -4.94
N GLY A 178 8.67 10.97 -5.11
CA GLY A 178 7.98 9.93 -4.36
C GLY A 178 7.33 8.91 -5.28
N THR A 179 6.84 7.84 -4.67
CA THR A 179 5.88 6.92 -5.30
C THR A 179 4.61 6.91 -4.47
N THR A 180 3.55 6.27 -4.95
CA THR A 180 2.23 6.27 -4.29
C THR A 180 2.27 5.95 -2.78
N SER A 181 3.16 5.06 -2.34
CA SER A 181 3.26 4.66 -0.94
C SER A 181 4.61 4.96 -0.31
N CYS A 182 5.53 5.65 -0.98
CA CYS A 182 6.86 5.96 -0.43
C CYS A 182 7.19 7.44 -0.60
N PRO A 183 7.48 8.16 0.51
CA PRO A 183 7.88 9.57 0.48
C PRO A 183 9.13 9.86 -0.34
N THR A 184 10.03 8.88 -0.40
CA THR A 184 11.24 8.91 -1.23
C THR A 184 11.22 7.72 -2.18
N ILE A 185 11.54 8.00 -3.45
CA ILE A 185 11.65 6.99 -4.48
C ILE A 185 12.83 6.01 -4.22
N ASP A 186 13.84 6.43 -3.45
CA ASP A 186 15.04 5.64 -3.16
C ASP A 186 14.79 4.45 -2.23
N SER A 187 13.68 4.47 -1.47
CA SER A 187 13.26 3.32 -0.66
C SER A 187 12.17 2.49 -1.33
N SER A 188 11.74 2.87 -2.52
CA SER A 188 10.66 2.21 -3.24
C SER A 188 11.21 1.05 -4.08
N ARG A 189 10.72 -0.16 -3.81
CA ARG A 189 10.95 -1.39 -4.58
C ARG A 189 9.61 -2.12 -4.71
N TYR A 190 9.38 -2.76 -5.85
CA TYR A 190 8.20 -3.61 -6.01
C TYR A 190 8.57 -4.96 -6.62
N PHE A 191 8.91 -5.00 -7.92
CA PHE A 191 9.23 -6.25 -8.59
C PHE A 191 10.73 -6.59 -8.58
N HIS A 192 11.61 -5.59 -8.53
CA HIS A 192 13.05 -5.86 -8.54
C HIS A 192 13.59 -6.15 -7.13
N PRO A 193 14.38 -7.22 -6.92
CA PRO A 193 14.86 -7.61 -5.58
C PRO A 193 15.82 -6.60 -4.95
N THR A 194 16.75 -6.05 -5.75
CA THR A 194 17.85 -5.19 -5.24
C THR A 194 17.80 -3.73 -5.71
N LYS A 195 17.45 -3.47 -6.97
CA LYS A 195 17.36 -2.12 -7.55
C LYS A 195 16.10 -1.38 -7.12
N THR A 196 16.24 -0.11 -6.78
CA THR A 196 15.13 0.77 -6.38
C THR A 196 14.55 1.50 -7.59
N HIS A 197 13.31 1.97 -7.47
CA HIS A 197 12.73 2.86 -8.48
C HIS A 197 13.52 4.17 -8.61
N GLY A 198 14.26 4.58 -7.56
CA GLY A 198 15.15 5.74 -7.61
C GLY A 198 16.30 5.53 -8.59
N THR A 199 17.00 4.39 -8.46
CA THR A 199 18.08 4.04 -9.40
C THR A 199 17.56 3.91 -10.83
N MET A 200 16.38 3.32 -11.02
CA MET A 200 15.77 3.23 -12.36
C MET A 200 15.38 4.61 -12.91
N LEU A 201 14.92 5.53 -12.06
CA LEU A 201 14.65 6.91 -12.45
C LEU A 201 15.94 7.63 -12.87
N ASP A 202 17.05 7.39 -12.16
CA ASP A 202 18.36 7.97 -12.51
C ASP A 202 18.84 7.50 -13.89
N GLU A 203 18.68 6.21 -14.20
CA GLU A 203 18.97 5.64 -15.52
C GLU A 203 18.13 6.33 -16.61
N VAL A 204 16.83 6.53 -16.35
CA VAL A 204 15.95 7.23 -17.29
C VAL A 204 16.31 8.70 -17.45
N ILE A 205 16.64 9.41 -16.37
CA ILE A 205 17.05 10.82 -16.44
C ILE A 205 18.37 10.95 -17.22
N ALA A 206 19.36 10.11 -16.92
CA ALA A 206 20.61 10.09 -17.66
C ALA A 206 20.39 9.86 -19.15
N ASN A 207 19.47 8.97 -19.53
CA ASN A 207 19.08 8.80 -20.93
C ASN A 207 18.38 10.04 -21.50
N ILE A 208 17.46 10.67 -20.77
CA ILE A 208 16.74 11.88 -21.23
C ILE A 208 17.70 13.05 -21.45
N THR A 209 18.70 13.22 -20.59
CA THR A 209 19.63 14.36 -20.62
C THR A 209 20.94 14.06 -21.36
N ASP A 210 21.08 12.86 -21.94
CA ASP A 210 22.32 12.38 -22.55
C ASP A 210 23.54 12.51 -21.60
N ALA A 211 23.32 12.23 -20.32
CA ALA A 211 24.37 12.29 -19.31
C ALA A 211 25.44 11.20 -19.57
N PRO A 212 26.73 11.49 -19.35
CA PRO A 212 27.82 10.57 -19.64
C PRO A 212 27.83 9.33 -18.74
N SER A 213 27.21 9.40 -17.55
CA SER A 213 27.14 8.31 -16.59
C SER A 213 25.91 8.42 -15.69
N VAL A 214 25.51 7.27 -15.15
CA VAL A 214 24.46 7.16 -14.12
C VAL A 214 25.11 7.37 -12.73
N PRO A 215 24.45 8.10 -11.81
CA PRO A 215 24.86 8.25 -10.43
C PRO A 215 25.15 6.92 -9.73
N THR A 216 26.17 6.93 -8.88
CA THR A 216 26.58 5.77 -8.06
C THR A 216 26.35 5.99 -6.57
N THR A 217 26.21 7.25 -6.15
CA THR A 217 25.91 7.65 -4.77
C THR A 217 24.56 8.34 -4.66
N LYS A 218 24.00 8.38 -3.45
CA LYS A 218 22.71 9.03 -3.18
C LYS A 218 22.77 10.54 -3.41
N GLU A 219 23.89 11.16 -3.09
CA GLU A 219 24.16 12.58 -3.27
C GLU A 219 24.22 12.94 -4.76
N GLU A 220 24.89 12.13 -5.58
CA GLU A 220 24.90 12.25 -7.04
C GLU A 220 23.49 12.11 -7.62
N SER A 221 22.74 11.08 -7.20
CA SER A 221 21.34 10.88 -7.62
C SER A 221 20.48 12.09 -7.28
N MET A 222 20.60 12.61 -6.06
CA MET A 222 19.84 13.80 -5.65
C MET A 222 20.21 15.01 -6.50
N THR A 223 21.50 15.24 -6.73
CA THR A 223 22.00 16.36 -7.54
C THR A 223 21.48 16.29 -8.98
N MET A 224 21.59 15.13 -9.63
CA MET A 224 21.09 14.91 -10.98
C MET A 224 19.58 15.15 -11.08
N ARG A 225 18.79 14.60 -10.15
CA ARG A 225 17.34 14.77 -10.12
C ARG A 225 16.93 16.23 -9.87
N GLN A 226 17.60 16.93 -8.95
CA GLN A 226 17.33 18.36 -8.71
C GLN A 226 17.67 19.18 -9.96
N ALA A 227 18.81 18.95 -10.60
CA ALA A 227 19.22 19.66 -11.81
C ALA A 227 18.23 19.44 -12.96
N PHE A 228 17.83 18.19 -13.21
CA PHE A 228 16.81 17.84 -14.19
C PHE A 228 15.46 18.52 -13.91
N ALA A 229 14.99 18.49 -12.67
CA ALA A 229 13.72 19.12 -12.31
C ALA A 229 13.77 20.65 -12.41
N ASN A 230 14.87 21.29 -11.99
CA ASN A 230 15.04 22.74 -12.09
C ASN A 230 15.05 23.25 -13.54
N SER A 231 15.57 22.46 -14.49
CA SER A 231 15.58 22.84 -15.91
C SER A 231 14.30 22.49 -16.66
N THR A 232 13.46 21.61 -16.11
CA THR A 232 12.33 21.01 -16.84
C THR A 232 10.97 21.43 -16.28
N PHE A 233 10.86 21.65 -14.97
CA PHE A 233 9.57 21.73 -14.27
C PHE A 233 9.32 23.10 -13.65
N ASP A 234 8.08 23.56 -13.77
CA ASP A 234 7.53 24.71 -13.06
C ASP A 234 7.28 24.38 -11.57
N THR A 235 7.82 25.20 -10.67
CA THR A 235 7.75 25.05 -9.21
C THR A 235 6.35 25.16 -8.63
N GLU A 236 5.42 25.82 -9.34
CA GLU A 236 4.02 25.96 -8.95
C GLU A 236 3.17 24.73 -9.31
N LYS A 237 3.79 23.73 -9.93
CA LYS A 237 3.11 22.51 -10.40
C LYS A 237 3.65 21.25 -9.75
N ALA A 238 2.79 20.24 -9.72
CA ALA A 238 3.13 18.87 -9.39
C ALA A 238 2.94 18.00 -10.64
N TYR A 239 3.79 17.00 -10.79
CA TYR A 239 3.83 16.12 -11.95
C TYR A 239 3.67 14.67 -11.51
N ALA A 240 3.00 13.88 -12.33
CA ALA A 240 3.01 12.44 -12.19
C ALA A 240 3.43 11.79 -13.50
N PHE A 241 4.32 10.80 -13.38
CA PHE A 241 4.81 9.98 -14.48
C PHE A 241 4.58 8.51 -14.18
N ILE A 242 4.43 7.67 -15.21
CA ILE A 242 4.65 6.24 -15.09
C ILE A 242 6.11 5.96 -15.48
N LEU A 243 6.88 5.42 -14.53
CA LEU A 243 8.20 4.88 -14.77
C LEU A 243 8.07 3.49 -15.39
N VAL A 244 8.39 3.39 -16.68
CA VAL A 244 8.35 2.14 -17.46
C VAL A 244 9.79 1.72 -17.70
N HIS A 245 10.20 0.61 -17.08
CA HIS A 245 11.57 0.13 -17.09
C HIS A 245 11.61 -1.38 -17.33
N HIS A 246 12.45 -1.84 -18.26
CA HIS A 246 12.52 -3.26 -18.62
C HIS A 246 12.82 -4.18 -17.43
N GLN A 247 13.61 -3.70 -16.45
CA GLN A 247 13.92 -4.43 -15.21
C GLN A 247 12.84 -4.35 -14.12
N ASN A 248 11.71 -3.68 -14.40
CA ASN A 248 10.54 -3.61 -13.52
C ASN A 248 9.26 -4.04 -14.27
N SER A 249 9.42 -4.95 -15.24
CA SER A 249 8.32 -5.58 -15.97
C SER A 249 7.70 -6.69 -15.12
N HIS A 250 6.39 -6.88 -15.25
CA HIS A 250 5.66 -7.97 -14.57
C HIS A 250 4.72 -8.67 -15.55
N VAL A 251 3.61 -8.02 -15.93
CA VAL A 251 2.67 -8.59 -16.91
C VAL A 251 3.06 -8.24 -18.34
N MET A 252 3.70 -7.08 -18.53
CA MET A 252 3.92 -6.49 -19.84
C MET A 252 5.40 -6.43 -20.20
N ASN A 253 5.68 -6.77 -21.46
CA ASN A 253 6.97 -6.56 -22.09
C ASN A 253 6.78 -5.58 -23.27
N TYR A 254 7.43 -4.43 -23.18
CA TYR A 254 7.33 -3.37 -24.19
C TYR A 254 8.48 -3.37 -25.20
N THR A 255 9.32 -4.40 -25.26
CA THR A 255 10.47 -4.46 -26.19
C THR A 255 10.05 -4.22 -27.64
N SER A 256 8.88 -4.72 -28.07
CA SER A 256 8.40 -4.56 -29.44
C SER A 256 8.09 -3.11 -29.84
N THR A 257 7.71 -2.26 -28.88
CA THR A 257 7.29 -0.87 -29.16
C THR A 257 8.26 0.17 -28.64
N LEU A 258 8.94 -0.09 -27.53
CA LEU A 258 9.88 0.82 -26.89
C LEU A 258 11.36 0.44 -27.13
N GLY A 259 11.60 -0.71 -27.77
CA GLY A 259 12.93 -1.25 -28.05
C GLY A 259 13.51 -2.06 -26.89
N GLU A 260 14.62 -2.75 -27.17
CA GLU A 260 15.38 -3.47 -26.16
C GLU A 260 15.87 -2.54 -25.04
N ASN A 261 15.90 -3.05 -23.82
CA ASN A 261 16.34 -2.32 -22.62
C ASN A 261 15.58 -1.00 -22.39
N TYR A 262 14.29 -0.96 -22.75
CA TYR A 262 13.49 0.26 -22.62
C TYR A 262 13.53 0.85 -21.20
N MET A 263 13.61 2.18 -21.16
CA MET A 263 13.61 3.00 -19.96
C MET A 263 12.96 4.35 -20.30
N LYS A 264 11.71 4.56 -19.87
CA LYS A 264 10.87 5.69 -20.27
C LYS A 264 10.12 6.29 -19.09
N LEU A 265 9.90 7.61 -19.13
CA LEU A 265 8.86 8.29 -18.37
C LEU A 265 7.67 8.52 -19.27
N VAL A 266 6.49 8.09 -18.82
CA VAL A 266 5.20 8.40 -19.44
C VAL A 266 4.54 9.51 -18.64
N HIS A 267 4.39 10.70 -19.21
CA HIS A 267 3.77 11.83 -18.51
C HIS A 267 2.25 11.70 -18.49
N ILE A 268 1.67 11.61 -17.29
CA ILE A 268 0.23 11.35 -17.12
C ILE A 268 -0.55 12.47 -16.42
N VAL A 269 0.14 13.29 -15.62
CA VAL A 269 -0.50 14.41 -14.90
C VAL A 269 0.47 15.58 -14.78
N THR A 270 -0.04 16.78 -15.04
CA THR A 270 0.48 18.03 -14.50
C THR A 270 -0.65 18.67 -13.72
N ARG A 271 -0.38 19.16 -12.51
CA ARG A 271 -1.38 19.72 -11.61
C ARG A 271 -0.87 21.01 -10.98
N SER A 272 -1.69 22.05 -11.01
CA SER A 272 -1.45 23.26 -10.23
C SER A 272 -1.47 22.95 -8.74
N ARG A 273 -0.43 23.34 -7.99
CA ARG A 273 -0.38 23.08 -6.54
C ARG A 273 -1.23 24.03 -5.71
N THR A 274 -1.65 25.15 -6.29
CA THR A 274 -2.52 26.14 -5.64
C THR A 274 -3.99 25.84 -5.87
N SER A 275 -4.38 25.52 -7.12
CA SER A 275 -5.78 25.26 -7.47
C SER A 275 -6.17 23.77 -7.47
N TYR A 276 -5.19 22.86 -7.53
CA TYR A 276 -5.35 21.42 -7.72
C TYR A 276 -6.09 21.00 -8.99
N VAL A 277 -6.17 21.91 -9.97
CA VAL A 277 -6.68 21.60 -11.30
C VAL A 277 -5.56 20.98 -12.13
N ASP A 278 -5.90 19.92 -12.86
CA ASP A 278 -4.99 19.30 -13.81
C ASP A 278 -4.91 20.13 -15.09
N ASP A 279 -3.69 20.29 -15.61
CA ASP A 279 -3.47 20.92 -16.92
C ASP A 279 -3.90 19.95 -18.03
N ASP A 280 -4.35 20.51 -19.16
CA ASP A 280 -4.53 19.71 -20.38
C ASP A 280 -3.18 19.35 -20.99
N LEU A 281 -2.94 18.05 -21.13
CA LEU A 281 -1.71 17.50 -21.72
C LEU A 281 -1.77 17.35 -23.24
N THR A 282 -2.81 17.86 -23.91
CA THR A 282 -2.95 17.79 -25.39
C THR A 282 -1.74 18.36 -26.13
N HIS A 283 -1.11 19.42 -25.60
CA HIS A 283 0.07 20.02 -26.22
C HIS A 283 1.40 19.33 -25.89
N GLN A 284 1.38 18.30 -25.04
CA GLN A 284 2.54 17.47 -24.71
C GLN A 284 3.81 18.30 -24.42
N PRO A 285 3.84 19.04 -23.29
CA PRO A 285 4.88 20.05 -23.02
C PRO A 285 6.33 19.51 -23.00
N PHE A 286 6.50 18.20 -22.85
CA PHE A 286 7.81 17.54 -22.82
C PHE A 286 8.11 16.72 -24.08
N SER A 287 7.33 16.90 -25.15
CA SER A 287 7.52 16.18 -26.44
C SER A 287 8.89 16.42 -27.10
N GLY A 288 9.55 17.54 -26.79
CA GLY A 288 10.94 17.79 -27.21
C GLY A 288 11.99 17.01 -26.42
N MET A 289 11.60 16.24 -25.42
CA MET A 289 12.46 15.38 -24.61
C MET A 289 12.17 13.91 -24.91
N LYS A 290 13.00 12.98 -24.42
CA LYS A 290 12.75 11.53 -24.50
C LYS A 290 11.62 11.05 -23.56
N ILE A 291 10.70 11.93 -23.18
CA ILE A 291 9.51 11.67 -22.35
C ILE A 291 8.33 11.39 -23.30
N ILE A 292 7.55 10.35 -23.02
CA ILE A 292 6.43 9.94 -23.86
C ILE A 292 5.09 10.23 -23.19
N TYR A 293 4.01 10.13 -23.98
CA TYR A 293 2.65 10.39 -23.55
C TYR A 293 1.74 9.20 -23.85
N PRO A 294 0.68 8.98 -23.06
CA PRO A 294 -0.39 8.06 -23.41
C PRO A 294 -0.97 8.38 -24.79
N THR A 295 -1.25 7.33 -25.57
CA THR A 295 -1.97 7.44 -26.83
C THR A 295 -3.43 7.79 -26.53
N LYS A 296 -3.92 8.93 -27.02
CA LYS A 296 -5.34 9.28 -26.95
C LYS A 296 -6.10 8.54 -28.04
N PHE A 297 -7.24 7.94 -27.69
CA PHE A 297 -8.12 7.26 -28.65
C PHE A 297 -9.32 8.16 -28.98
N ALA A 298 -9.69 8.20 -30.26
CA ALA A 298 -10.81 9.02 -30.71
C ALA A 298 -12.18 8.47 -30.28
N THR A 299 -12.31 7.14 -30.17
CA THR A 299 -13.56 6.47 -29.76
C THR A 299 -13.27 5.26 -28.86
N PRO A 300 -14.25 4.85 -28.03
CA PRO A 300 -14.17 3.61 -27.24
C PRO A 300 -13.86 2.36 -28.09
N ASP A 301 -14.46 2.23 -29.27
CA ASP A 301 -14.24 1.08 -30.15
C ASP A 301 -12.79 0.96 -30.61
N ILE A 302 -12.14 2.07 -30.95
CA ILE A 302 -10.71 2.07 -31.33
C ILE A 302 -9.85 1.65 -30.14
N ALA A 303 -10.15 2.14 -28.94
CA ALA A 303 -9.42 1.77 -27.72
C ALA A 303 -9.56 0.28 -27.38
N ILE A 304 -10.77 -0.28 -27.57
CA ILE A 304 -11.03 -1.71 -27.41
C ILE A 304 -10.25 -2.51 -28.45
N GLN A 305 -10.31 -2.11 -29.72
CA GLN A 305 -9.59 -2.81 -30.79
C GLN A 305 -8.08 -2.84 -30.52
N TYR A 306 -7.52 -1.73 -30.01
CA TYR A 306 -6.12 -1.64 -29.60
C TYR A 306 -5.71 -2.75 -28.61
N LEU A 307 -6.58 -3.12 -27.67
CA LEU A 307 -6.29 -4.20 -26.71
C LEU A 307 -6.08 -5.58 -27.35
N TYR A 308 -6.64 -5.80 -28.54
CA TYR A 308 -6.54 -7.07 -29.26
C TYR A 308 -5.50 -7.05 -30.38
N THR A 309 -5.17 -5.88 -30.90
CA THR A 309 -4.23 -5.76 -32.03
C THR A 309 -2.82 -5.42 -31.62
N ALA A 310 -2.62 -4.70 -30.50
CA ALA A 310 -1.28 -4.35 -30.04
C ALA A 310 -0.77 -5.42 -29.06
N PRO A 311 0.36 -6.09 -29.34
CA PRO A 311 0.86 -7.21 -28.53
C PRO A 311 1.26 -6.79 -27.11
N ASP A 312 1.53 -5.51 -26.91
CA ASP A 312 1.95 -4.88 -25.65
C ASP A 312 0.87 -3.96 -25.07
N ALA A 313 -0.39 -4.12 -25.49
CA ALA A 313 -1.51 -3.39 -24.87
C ALA A 313 -1.80 -3.90 -23.47
N TYR A 314 -1.45 -3.11 -22.46
CA TYR A 314 -1.78 -3.39 -21.07
C TYR A 314 -3.24 -3.07 -20.71
N GLY A 315 -3.76 -1.98 -21.27
CA GLY A 315 -5.07 -1.44 -20.93
C GLY A 315 -5.19 0.00 -21.37
N PHE A 316 -6.32 0.62 -21.06
CA PHE A 316 -6.54 2.05 -21.20
C PHE A 316 -7.24 2.64 -19.96
N ILE A 317 -7.02 3.93 -19.73
CA ILE A 317 -7.72 4.73 -18.72
C ILE A 317 -8.86 5.46 -19.40
N VAL A 318 -10.03 5.42 -18.78
CA VAL A 318 -11.22 6.16 -19.18
C VAL A 318 -11.51 7.23 -18.15
N ARG A 319 -11.66 8.48 -18.57
CA ARG A 319 -12.21 9.56 -17.74
C ARG A 319 -13.61 9.87 -18.26
N THR A 320 -14.60 9.57 -17.44
CA THR A 320 -16.00 9.83 -17.76
C THR A 320 -16.36 11.28 -17.46
N ASN A 321 -17.41 11.81 -18.09
CA ASN A 321 -17.97 13.13 -17.78
C ASN A 321 -18.43 13.28 -16.31
N GLU A 322 -18.72 12.16 -15.65
CA GLU A 322 -19.09 12.11 -14.23
C GLU A 322 -17.88 12.23 -13.29
N GLY A 323 -16.67 12.37 -13.84
CA GLY A 323 -15.42 12.45 -13.10
C GLY A 323 -14.91 11.10 -12.57
N LYS A 324 -15.53 9.97 -12.95
CA LYS A 324 -15.01 8.64 -12.64
C LYS A 324 -13.84 8.30 -13.55
N MET A 325 -12.86 7.62 -12.97
CA MET A 325 -11.70 7.09 -13.67
C MET A 325 -11.80 5.55 -13.69
N LEU A 326 -11.87 4.97 -14.89
CA LEU A 326 -11.87 3.52 -15.07
C LEU A 326 -10.53 3.06 -15.64
N LYS A 327 -10.11 1.85 -15.30
CA LYS A 327 -9.03 1.15 -15.99
C LYS A 327 -9.60 -0.09 -16.64
N VAL A 328 -9.49 -0.15 -17.96
CA VAL A 328 -9.99 -1.23 -18.80
C VAL A 328 -8.83 -2.06 -19.31
N SER A 329 -8.90 -3.36 -19.11
CA SER A 329 -7.95 -4.35 -19.62
C SER A 329 -8.72 -5.59 -20.07
N ILE A 330 -8.14 -6.34 -20.99
CA ILE A 330 -8.68 -7.66 -21.37
C ILE A 330 -8.53 -8.65 -20.21
N ASP A 331 -9.41 -9.64 -20.16
CA ASP A 331 -9.47 -10.63 -19.07
C ASP A 331 -8.13 -11.36 -18.85
N SER A 332 -7.37 -11.63 -19.90
CA SER A 332 -6.06 -12.30 -19.79
C SER A 332 -5.04 -11.47 -18.98
N ILE A 333 -5.05 -10.15 -19.13
CA ILE A 333 -4.20 -9.24 -18.34
C ILE A 333 -4.68 -9.18 -16.89
N VAL A 334 -5.99 -9.06 -16.69
CA VAL A 334 -6.60 -9.02 -15.35
C VAL A 334 -6.32 -10.33 -14.60
N GLN A 335 -6.38 -11.47 -15.29
CA GLN A 335 -6.03 -12.78 -14.73
C GLN A 335 -4.56 -12.85 -14.34
N LYS A 336 -3.62 -12.47 -15.23
CA LYS A 336 -2.19 -12.44 -14.91
C LYS A 336 -1.87 -11.62 -13.67
N GLU A 337 -2.41 -10.40 -13.57
CA GLU A 337 -2.20 -9.53 -12.39
C GLU A 337 -2.81 -10.05 -11.08
N ASP A 338 -3.78 -10.96 -11.18
CA ASP A 338 -4.42 -11.56 -10.01
C ASP A 338 -3.79 -12.90 -9.62
N HIS A 339 -3.24 -13.62 -10.60
CA HIS A 339 -2.56 -14.91 -10.46
C HIS A 339 -1.11 -14.77 -10.00
N ASP A 340 -0.46 -13.65 -10.33
CA ASP A 340 0.89 -13.30 -9.88
C ASP A 340 0.95 -11.83 -9.44
N ILE A 341 1.69 -11.58 -8.36
CA ILE A 341 1.98 -10.23 -7.85
C ILE A 341 3.40 -9.79 -8.18
N GLY A 342 4.14 -10.59 -8.96
CA GLY A 342 5.46 -10.29 -9.49
C GLY A 342 6.56 -10.26 -8.45
N ASN A 343 6.38 -10.89 -7.28
CA ASN A 343 7.43 -10.93 -6.28
C ASN A 343 8.56 -11.88 -6.76
N PRO A 344 9.84 -11.49 -6.65
CA PRO A 344 10.96 -12.37 -7.00
C PRO A 344 10.99 -13.68 -6.22
N ASN A 345 10.46 -13.68 -4.99
CA ASN A 345 10.36 -14.88 -4.20
C ASN A 345 9.01 -15.57 -4.49
N PRO A 346 9.01 -16.76 -5.13
CA PRO A 346 7.77 -17.44 -5.52
C PRO A 346 6.89 -17.83 -4.34
N TRP A 347 7.43 -17.97 -3.12
CA TRP A 347 6.64 -18.25 -1.92
C TRP A 347 5.72 -17.09 -1.54
N TYR A 348 6.09 -15.84 -1.85
CA TYR A 348 5.19 -14.69 -1.69
C TYR A 348 4.00 -14.78 -2.63
N ASN A 349 4.26 -15.15 -3.88
CA ASN A 349 3.21 -15.26 -4.89
C ASN A 349 2.27 -16.43 -4.55
N MET A 350 2.81 -17.58 -4.12
CA MET A 350 2.00 -18.71 -3.65
C MET A 350 1.16 -18.36 -2.40
N LEU A 351 1.73 -17.63 -1.45
CA LEU A 351 0.98 -17.12 -0.29
C LEU A 351 -0.14 -16.17 -0.73
N HIS A 352 0.11 -15.30 -1.70
CA HIS A 352 -0.92 -14.43 -2.27
C HIS A 352 -2.06 -15.21 -2.91
N VAL A 353 -1.73 -16.17 -3.78
CA VAL A 353 -2.70 -17.06 -4.45
C VAL A 353 -3.56 -17.78 -3.42
N TYR A 354 -2.93 -18.30 -2.36
CA TYR A 354 -3.65 -18.91 -1.25
C TYR A 354 -4.61 -17.91 -0.58
N MET A 355 -4.14 -16.73 -0.20
CA MET A 355 -4.96 -15.71 0.48
C MET A 355 -6.21 -15.29 -0.30
N LYS A 356 -6.16 -15.32 -1.64
CA LYS A 356 -7.33 -15.00 -2.48
C LYS A 356 -8.50 -15.96 -2.28
N GLN A 357 -8.22 -17.21 -1.91
CA GLN A 357 -9.23 -18.26 -1.69
C GLN A 357 -10.15 -18.43 -2.92
N LYS A 358 -9.59 -18.36 -4.13
CA LYS A 358 -10.32 -18.65 -5.38
C LYS A 358 -10.67 -20.13 -5.45
N ALA A 359 -11.87 -20.45 -5.93
CA ALA A 359 -12.30 -21.84 -6.11
C ALA A 359 -11.52 -22.54 -7.24
N THR A 360 -11.26 -21.80 -8.31
CA THR A 360 -10.77 -22.30 -9.61
C THR A 360 -9.27 -22.11 -9.84
N TYR A 361 -8.56 -21.47 -8.91
CA TYR A 361 -7.13 -21.19 -9.06
C TYR A 361 -6.42 -21.38 -7.72
N LYS A 362 -5.48 -22.32 -7.69
CA LYS A 362 -4.75 -22.81 -6.50
C LYS A 362 -3.24 -22.66 -6.71
N ILE A 363 -2.47 -22.94 -5.65
CA ILE A 363 -1.00 -22.87 -5.68
C ILE A 363 -0.41 -23.76 -6.80
N ASN A 364 -0.96 -24.96 -7.00
CA ASN A 364 -0.47 -25.86 -8.05
C ASN A 364 -0.73 -25.31 -9.46
N ASP A 365 -1.82 -24.56 -9.65
CA ASP A 365 -2.10 -23.89 -10.92
C ASP A 365 -1.06 -22.79 -11.16
N TYR A 366 -0.71 -22.01 -10.14
CA TYR A 366 0.37 -21.01 -10.20
C TYR A 366 1.73 -21.62 -10.52
N ILE A 367 2.12 -22.71 -9.84
CA ILE A 367 3.41 -23.38 -10.09
C ILE A 367 3.49 -23.83 -11.55
N LYS A 368 2.38 -24.36 -12.10
CA LYS A 368 2.30 -24.83 -13.48
C LYS A 368 2.27 -23.69 -14.49
N GLU A 369 1.47 -22.65 -14.24
CA GLU A 369 1.30 -21.51 -15.17
C GLU A 369 2.60 -20.71 -15.35
N PHE A 370 3.37 -20.52 -14.27
CA PHE A 370 4.58 -19.72 -14.27
C PHE A 370 5.89 -20.55 -14.32
N ASP A 371 5.81 -21.85 -14.63
CA ASP A 371 6.94 -22.80 -14.67
C ASP A 371 7.90 -22.65 -13.48
N VAL A 372 7.35 -22.57 -12.27
CA VAL A 372 8.12 -22.23 -11.09
C VAL A 372 8.97 -23.42 -10.65
N LYS A 373 10.29 -23.29 -10.80
CA LYS A 373 11.26 -24.30 -10.35
C LYS A 373 11.51 -24.17 -8.85
N LEU A 374 10.78 -24.95 -8.06
CA LEU A 374 10.91 -25.00 -6.60
C LEU A 374 11.81 -26.15 -6.16
N THR A 375 12.78 -25.83 -5.30
CA THR A 375 13.39 -26.84 -4.42
C THR A 375 12.48 -27.01 -3.22
N LEU A 376 11.80 -28.17 -3.12
CA LEU A 376 10.89 -28.42 -2.02
C LEU A 376 11.66 -28.59 -0.69
N PRO A 377 11.20 -27.95 0.40
CA PRO A 377 11.80 -28.17 1.70
C PRO A 377 11.48 -29.59 2.17
N LYS A 378 12.42 -30.18 2.91
CA LYS A 378 12.26 -31.51 3.49
C LYS A 378 11.82 -31.41 4.93
N SER A 379 10.85 -32.23 5.30
CA SER A 379 10.52 -32.47 6.71
C SER A 379 11.70 -33.09 7.45
N SER A 380 11.64 -33.06 8.78
CA SER A 380 12.47 -33.80 9.74
C SER A 380 12.59 -35.30 9.45
N ARG A 381 11.68 -35.87 8.64
CA ARG A 381 11.72 -37.28 8.20
C ARG A 381 12.32 -37.45 6.80
N GLY A 382 12.85 -36.39 6.20
CA GLY A 382 13.43 -36.39 4.85
C GLY A 382 12.40 -36.42 3.71
N ILE A 383 11.12 -36.23 4.00
CA ILE A 383 10.02 -36.22 3.00
C ILE A 383 9.81 -34.80 2.51
N ASP A 384 9.74 -34.62 1.19
CA ASP A 384 9.42 -33.34 0.56
C ASP A 384 8.05 -32.82 1.03
N MET A 385 7.99 -31.55 1.38
CA MET A 385 6.80 -30.89 1.88
C MET A 385 6.12 -30.11 0.75
N ASP A 386 4.85 -30.43 0.51
CA ASP A 386 4.03 -29.77 -0.51
C ASP A 386 3.79 -28.27 -0.16
N PRO A 387 3.94 -27.34 -1.12
CA PRO A 387 3.74 -25.91 -0.85
C PRO A 387 2.35 -25.55 -0.33
N THR A 388 1.30 -26.20 -0.84
CA THR A 388 -0.07 -26.02 -0.36
C THR A 388 -0.18 -26.46 1.09
N TYR A 389 0.40 -27.61 1.44
CA TYR A 389 0.41 -28.12 2.80
C TYR A 389 1.12 -27.16 3.77
N ILE A 390 2.29 -26.65 3.42
CA ILE A 390 3.07 -25.72 4.27
C ILE A 390 2.27 -24.45 4.54
N ILE A 391 1.77 -23.80 3.48
CA ILE A 391 1.04 -22.53 3.60
C ILE A 391 -0.29 -22.73 4.34
N HIS A 392 -1.06 -23.75 3.99
CA HIS A 392 -2.34 -24.06 4.63
C HIS A 392 -2.16 -24.31 6.12
N THR A 393 -1.24 -25.22 6.47
CA THR A 393 -0.99 -25.60 7.86
C THR A 393 -0.52 -24.40 8.68
N SER A 394 0.33 -23.54 8.11
CA SER A 394 0.79 -22.32 8.77
C SER A 394 -0.36 -21.35 9.07
N ILE A 395 -1.22 -21.08 8.09
CA ILE A 395 -2.37 -20.17 8.26
C ILE A 395 -3.40 -20.73 9.25
N VAL A 396 -3.69 -22.03 9.18
CA VAL A 396 -4.59 -22.71 10.13
C VAL A 396 -4.02 -22.66 11.55
N THR A 397 -2.71 -22.85 11.72
CA THR A 397 -2.08 -22.76 13.03
C THR A 397 -2.17 -21.35 13.61
N MET A 398 -1.89 -20.32 12.79
CA MET A 398 -2.07 -18.92 13.21
C MET A 398 -3.53 -18.60 13.56
N ARG A 399 -4.49 -19.12 12.80
CA ARG A 399 -5.93 -18.98 13.08
C ARG A 399 -6.27 -19.51 14.46
N ASP A 400 -5.82 -20.71 14.78
CA ASP A 400 -6.14 -21.38 16.05
C ASP A 400 -5.56 -20.61 17.23
N PHE A 401 -4.33 -20.10 17.10
CA PHE A 401 -3.72 -19.24 18.10
C PHE A 401 -4.47 -17.93 18.30
N LEU A 402 -4.79 -17.22 17.21
CA LEU A 402 -5.49 -15.95 17.31
C LEU A 402 -6.89 -16.13 17.90
N LEU A 403 -7.61 -17.20 17.55
CA LEU A 403 -8.91 -17.49 18.13
C LEU A 403 -8.79 -17.81 19.62
N LYS A 404 -7.79 -18.59 20.02
CA LYS A 404 -7.52 -18.86 21.43
C LYS A 404 -7.23 -17.57 22.20
N PHE A 405 -6.31 -16.75 21.73
CA PHE A 405 -5.97 -15.47 22.38
C PHE A 405 -7.15 -14.51 22.43
N TYR A 406 -8.00 -14.53 21.41
CA TYR A 406 -9.25 -13.76 21.41
C TYR A 406 -10.18 -14.22 22.53
N ASN A 407 -10.43 -15.52 22.65
CA ASN A 407 -11.29 -16.10 23.69
C ASN A 407 -10.71 -15.88 25.10
N ASP A 408 -9.39 -15.97 25.26
CA ASP A 408 -8.71 -15.76 26.53
C ASP A 408 -8.81 -14.29 27.03
N THR A 409 -9.05 -13.35 26.12
CA THR A 409 -9.00 -11.90 26.42
C THR A 409 -10.32 -11.17 26.23
N THR A 410 -11.30 -11.77 25.55
CA THR A 410 -12.49 -11.07 25.09
C THR A 410 -13.74 -11.85 25.46
N THR A 411 -14.68 -11.19 26.14
CA THR A 411 -16.05 -11.71 26.34
C THR A 411 -17.01 -10.85 25.52
N PHE A 412 -17.86 -11.48 24.71
CA PHE A 412 -18.85 -10.78 23.89
C PHE A 412 -20.26 -11.08 24.38
N ASP A 413 -21.02 -10.03 24.61
CA ASP A 413 -22.43 -10.08 24.98
C ASP A 413 -23.28 -9.85 23.73
N MET A 414 -24.11 -10.85 23.41
CA MET A 414 -24.96 -10.84 22.22
C MET A 414 -26.17 -9.91 22.37
N ASP A 415 -26.64 -9.65 23.58
CA ASP A 415 -27.80 -8.81 23.85
C ASP A 415 -27.42 -7.34 23.72
N THR A 416 -26.29 -6.95 24.32
CA THR A 416 -25.81 -5.56 24.26
C THR A 416 -24.96 -5.27 23.01
N GLN A 417 -24.56 -6.30 22.27
CA GLN A 417 -23.63 -6.23 21.12
C GLN A 417 -22.30 -5.54 21.47
N ARG A 418 -21.85 -5.72 22.72
CA ARG A 418 -20.61 -5.14 23.25
C ARG A 418 -19.68 -6.26 23.67
N TYR A 419 -18.38 -5.99 23.58
CA TYR A 419 -17.38 -6.85 24.20
C TYR A 419 -16.76 -6.16 25.42
N THR A 420 -16.27 -6.97 26.34
CA THR A 420 -15.34 -6.57 27.41
C THR A 420 -13.96 -7.19 27.12
N ILE A 421 -12.90 -6.46 27.50
CA ILE A 421 -11.51 -6.92 27.36
C ILE A 421 -10.94 -7.17 28.75
N ASN A 422 -10.34 -8.34 28.95
CA ASN A 422 -9.41 -8.57 30.06
C ASN A 422 -8.09 -7.84 29.74
N LYS A 423 -7.97 -6.60 30.20
CA LYS A 423 -6.81 -5.73 29.90
C LYS A 423 -5.49 -6.32 30.39
N GLU A 424 -5.49 -6.99 31.55
CA GLU A 424 -4.27 -7.57 32.12
C GLU A 424 -3.77 -8.75 31.27
N ALA A 425 -4.68 -9.61 30.80
CA ALA A 425 -4.34 -10.70 29.89
C ALA A 425 -3.89 -10.17 28.52
N ASP A 426 -4.59 -9.16 27.98
CA ASP A 426 -4.26 -8.56 26.69
C ASP A 426 -2.86 -7.92 26.68
N ALA A 427 -2.51 -7.20 27.75
CA ALA A 427 -1.22 -6.52 27.91
C ALA A 427 -0.01 -7.48 27.90
N LYS A 428 -0.21 -8.76 28.25
CA LYS A 428 0.85 -9.79 28.24
C LYS A 428 1.24 -10.21 26.82
N TYR A 429 0.40 -9.95 25.81
CA TYR A 429 0.70 -10.32 24.43
C TYR A 429 1.57 -9.29 23.71
N ALA A 430 2.40 -9.79 22.80
CA ALA A 430 3.24 -8.95 21.95
C ALA A 430 2.38 -7.96 21.13
N PRO A 431 2.92 -6.77 20.80
CA PRO A 431 2.28 -5.76 19.95
C PRO A 431 1.58 -6.31 18.70
N ILE A 432 2.24 -7.23 17.97
CA ILE A 432 1.69 -7.85 16.76
C ILE A 432 0.41 -8.67 17.04
N ILE A 433 0.35 -9.37 18.17
CA ILE A 433 -0.84 -10.12 18.57
C ILE A 433 -1.96 -9.17 18.99
N ARG A 434 -1.67 -8.19 19.84
CA ARG A 434 -2.64 -7.16 20.24
C ARG A 434 -3.23 -6.44 19.02
N PHE A 435 -2.41 -6.15 18.01
CA PHE A 435 -2.87 -5.62 16.73
C PHE A 435 -3.96 -6.51 16.11
N HIS A 436 -3.71 -7.80 15.95
CA HIS A 436 -4.68 -8.72 15.35
C HIS A 436 -5.95 -8.88 16.22
N LEU A 437 -5.80 -8.94 17.55
CA LEU A 437 -6.94 -9.03 18.47
C LEU A 437 -7.87 -7.81 18.37
N VAL A 438 -7.33 -6.59 18.29
CA VAL A 438 -8.13 -5.37 18.08
C VAL A 438 -8.93 -5.44 16.79
N GLN A 439 -8.34 -5.96 15.70
CA GLN A 439 -9.04 -6.11 14.43
C GLN A 439 -10.16 -7.17 14.52
N LEU A 440 -9.92 -8.29 15.19
CA LEU A 440 -10.93 -9.33 15.42
C LEU A 440 -12.10 -8.81 16.28
N ARG A 441 -11.84 -8.03 17.32
CA ARG A 441 -12.86 -7.36 18.13
C ARG A 441 -13.69 -6.37 17.31
N ASN A 442 -13.05 -5.65 16.38
CA ASN A 442 -13.79 -4.80 15.44
C ASN A 442 -14.70 -5.63 14.52
N ILE A 443 -14.24 -6.77 14.02
CA ILE A 443 -15.05 -7.69 13.21
C ILE A 443 -16.24 -8.23 14.01
N GLN A 444 -16.05 -8.57 15.28
CA GLN A 444 -17.11 -9.00 16.19
C GLN A 444 -18.26 -7.99 16.21
N VAL A 445 -17.98 -6.72 16.50
CA VAL A 445 -19.04 -5.69 16.66
C VAL A 445 -19.61 -5.15 15.35
N THR A 446 -18.86 -5.25 14.25
CA THR A 446 -19.31 -4.69 12.95
C THR A 446 -20.03 -5.72 12.08
N ARG A 447 -19.64 -6.99 12.13
CA ARG A 447 -20.12 -8.04 11.21
C ARG A 447 -20.74 -9.24 11.90
N HIS A 448 -20.33 -9.56 13.12
CA HIS A 448 -20.78 -10.75 13.86
C HIS A 448 -21.58 -10.35 15.10
N LYS A 449 -22.58 -9.47 14.92
CA LYS A 449 -23.36 -8.92 16.05
C LYS A 449 -24.19 -9.94 16.81
N HIS A 450 -24.52 -11.07 16.16
CA HIS A 450 -25.45 -12.08 16.67
C HIS A 450 -24.78 -13.43 16.96
N ALA A 451 -23.46 -13.51 16.91
CA ALA A 451 -22.71 -14.72 17.22
C ALA A 451 -21.26 -14.37 17.57
N VAL A 452 -20.64 -15.11 18.50
CA VAL A 452 -19.20 -14.98 18.75
C VAL A 452 -18.42 -15.40 17.50
N ILE A 453 -17.34 -14.70 17.17
CA ILE A 453 -16.48 -15.07 16.05
C ILE A 453 -15.93 -16.51 16.24
N ASN A 454 -15.80 -17.23 15.14
CA ASN A 454 -15.33 -18.61 15.13
C ASN A 454 -14.08 -18.78 14.26
N ASP A 455 -13.61 -20.01 14.13
CA ASP A 455 -12.46 -20.40 13.30
C ASP A 455 -12.60 -19.92 11.85
N LYS A 456 -13.77 -20.07 11.25
CA LYS A 456 -14.06 -19.61 9.89
C LYS A 456 -13.89 -18.09 9.78
N THR A 457 -14.36 -17.34 10.77
CA THR A 457 -14.20 -15.87 10.80
C THR A 457 -12.73 -15.48 10.88
N VAL A 458 -11.96 -16.08 11.78
CA VAL A 458 -10.52 -15.77 11.94
C VAL A 458 -9.72 -16.18 10.70
N TYR A 459 -10.06 -17.30 10.08
CA TYR A 459 -9.44 -17.75 8.84
C TYR A 459 -9.69 -16.77 7.69
N ILE A 460 -10.95 -16.33 7.53
CA ILE A 460 -11.32 -15.32 6.52
C ILE A 460 -10.59 -14.01 6.81
N TYR A 461 -10.47 -13.60 8.07
CA TYR A 461 -9.71 -12.42 8.47
C TYR A 461 -8.24 -12.49 8.02
N LEU A 462 -7.56 -13.60 8.28
CA LEU A 462 -6.17 -13.80 7.87
C LEU A 462 -6.02 -13.76 6.34
N CYS A 463 -6.93 -14.39 5.60
CA CYS A 463 -6.83 -14.47 4.14
C CYS A 463 -7.28 -13.19 3.42
N ARG A 464 -8.33 -12.51 3.89
CA ARG A 464 -9.02 -11.44 3.14
C ARG A 464 -8.89 -10.04 3.74
N SER A 465 -8.46 -9.91 4.98
CA SER A 465 -8.34 -8.61 5.67
C SER A 465 -6.90 -8.23 6.01
N GLN A 466 -5.93 -9.12 5.80
CA GLN A 466 -4.51 -8.87 6.05
C GLN A 466 -3.73 -8.65 4.76
N THR A 467 -2.66 -7.87 4.86
CA THR A 467 -1.63 -7.77 3.81
C THR A 467 -0.64 -8.91 3.98
N ILE A 468 0.08 -9.28 2.91
CA ILE A 468 1.16 -10.27 2.98
C ILE A 468 2.23 -9.84 3.99
N LYS A 469 2.54 -8.55 4.06
CA LYS A 469 3.48 -7.99 5.05
C LYS A 469 3.05 -8.33 6.48
N ASN A 470 1.77 -8.11 6.82
CA ASN A 470 1.26 -8.40 8.15
C ASN A 470 1.27 -9.91 8.44
N LEU A 471 0.89 -10.74 7.48
CA LEU A 471 0.96 -12.19 7.64
C LEU A 471 2.39 -12.68 7.84
N ARG A 472 3.36 -12.16 7.08
CA ARG A 472 4.78 -12.49 7.27
C ARG A 472 5.27 -12.11 8.67
N MET A 473 4.92 -10.93 9.17
CA MET A 473 5.27 -10.54 10.54
C MET A 473 4.67 -11.49 11.58
N LEU A 474 3.44 -11.95 11.35
CA LEU A 474 2.77 -12.91 12.22
C LEU A 474 3.41 -14.31 12.15
N ILE A 475 3.72 -14.80 10.94
CA ILE A 475 4.44 -16.06 10.69
C ILE A 475 5.78 -16.02 11.42
N LYS A 476 6.56 -14.94 11.23
CA LYS A 476 7.84 -14.73 11.90
C LYS A 476 7.70 -14.76 13.41
N TYR A 477 6.72 -14.05 13.96
CA TYR A 477 6.47 -14.03 15.40
C TYR A 477 6.19 -15.43 15.95
N PHE A 478 5.32 -16.21 15.31
CA PHE A 478 5.02 -17.57 15.79
C PHE A 478 6.20 -18.53 15.59
N ALA A 479 6.92 -18.43 14.47
CA ALA A 479 8.08 -19.26 14.19
C ALA A 479 9.19 -19.06 15.24
N THR A 480 9.51 -17.82 15.60
CA THR A 480 10.64 -17.53 16.52
C THR A 480 10.25 -17.54 17.99
N THR A 481 9.05 -17.09 18.35
CA THR A 481 8.69 -16.87 19.76
C THR A 481 7.95 -18.06 20.36
N TRP A 482 7.16 -18.76 19.57
CA TRP A 482 6.26 -19.82 20.06
C TRP A 482 6.75 -21.24 19.77
N ILE A 483 7.65 -21.42 18.79
CA ILE A 483 8.12 -22.74 18.36
C ILE A 483 9.58 -22.99 18.77
N GLU A 484 10.46 -21.99 18.68
CA GLU A 484 11.86 -22.12 19.13
C GLU A 484 12.03 -21.91 20.65
N GLY A 485 10.99 -21.46 21.37
CA GLY A 485 10.97 -21.40 22.82
C GLY A 485 10.67 -22.77 23.47
N PRO A 486 10.99 -22.99 24.76
CA PRO A 486 10.81 -24.27 25.47
C PRO A 486 9.34 -24.69 25.72
N LYS A 487 8.38 -24.15 24.96
CA LYS A 487 6.94 -24.36 25.14
C LYS A 487 6.26 -24.67 23.81
N LEU A 488 6.39 -25.91 23.33
CA LEU A 488 5.41 -26.50 22.40
C LEU A 488 4.08 -26.66 23.16
N ASN A 489 3.38 -25.55 23.41
CA ASN A 489 2.12 -25.49 24.15
C ASN A 489 0.98 -26.11 23.32
N GLY A 490 0.93 -27.43 23.20
CA GLY A 490 -0.17 -28.16 22.56
C GLY A 490 -0.26 -28.02 21.03
N ILE A 491 0.78 -27.51 20.37
CA ILE A 491 0.85 -27.45 18.90
C ILE A 491 1.27 -28.83 18.37
N PRO A 492 0.57 -29.40 17.38
CA PRO A 492 1.06 -30.57 16.67
C PRO A 492 2.44 -30.28 16.05
N TYR A 493 3.40 -31.19 16.23
CA TYR A 493 4.79 -31.02 15.74
C TYR A 493 4.87 -30.57 14.27
N ARG A 494 4.03 -31.14 13.39
CA ARG A 494 3.99 -30.79 11.96
C ARG A 494 3.51 -29.37 11.67
N ALA A 495 2.67 -28.82 12.54
CA ALA A 495 2.19 -27.44 12.43
C ALA A 495 3.29 -26.45 12.79
N ALA A 496 4.08 -26.77 13.82
CA ALA A 496 5.26 -26.01 14.19
C ALA A 496 6.34 -26.04 13.08
N GLU A 497 6.62 -27.22 12.53
CA GLU A 497 7.56 -27.41 11.42
C GLU A 497 7.16 -26.58 10.18
N SER A 498 5.87 -26.60 9.81
CA SER A 498 5.38 -25.84 8.65
C SER A 498 5.55 -24.32 8.82
N LEU A 499 5.32 -23.78 10.03
CA LEU A 499 5.49 -22.35 10.31
C LEU A 499 6.96 -21.92 10.25
N VAL A 500 7.87 -22.72 10.81
CA VAL A 500 9.31 -22.44 10.78
C VAL A 500 9.83 -22.49 9.35
N GLU A 501 9.46 -23.52 8.59
CA GLU A 501 9.86 -23.63 7.19
C GLU A 501 9.26 -22.50 6.34
N LEU A 502 7.98 -22.17 6.51
CA LEU A 502 7.38 -21.04 5.79
C LEU A 502 8.08 -19.71 6.13
N ASN A 503 8.49 -19.50 7.38
CA ASN A 503 9.26 -18.30 7.74
C ASN A 503 10.59 -18.23 6.96
N LYS A 504 11.35 -19.33 6.90
CA LYS A 504 12.62 -19.39 6.15
C LYS A 504 12.42 -19.15 4.65
N LEU A 505 11.33 -19.66 4.10
CA LEU A 505 11.03 -19.54 2.67
C LEU A 505 10.54 -18.14 2.26
N LEU A 506 10.09 -17.32 3.23
CA LEU A 506 9.61 -15.95 3.02
C LEU A 506 10.65 -14.86 3.37
N ASP A 507 11.77 -15.23 3.98
CA ASP A 507 12.93 -14.34 4.14
C ASP A 507 13.82 -14.42 2.89
#